data_AF-A0A327YCF5-F1
#
_entry.id   AF-A0A327YCF5-F1
#
_cell.length_a   1.000
_cell.length_b   1.000
_cell.length_c   1.000
_cell.angle_alpha   90.00
_cell.angle_beta   90.00
_cell.angle_gamma   90.00
#
_symmetry.space_group_name_H-M   'P 1'
#
loop_
_entity.id
_entity.type
_entity.pdbx_description
1 polymer ?
#
loop_
_entity_poly.entity_id
_entity_poly.type
_entity_poly.pdbx_seq_one_letter_code
_entity_poly.pdbx_strand_id
1 'polypeptide(L)'
;MATADLLNMDSKRNADRQKALDSALAQIERQFGKGSIMKLGGENAIKDIESTSTGSLGLDIALGIGGLPKGRIIEIYGPESSGKTTLTLHVVAEEQKKGGVCAFVDAEHALDPQYARKLGVNLDELLISQPDTGEQALEITDTLVRSGAVSLVVVDSVAALTPKSELEGDMGDSSVGVHARLMSQAMRKLTGSISRSNCMVVFINQIRMKIGVMFGSPETTTGGNALKFYSSVRLDIRRIGSIKDRDEVVGNQTRVKVVKNKVAPPFKQVEFDIMYGEGISKMGELLDLGVKAGVVDKSGAWYSYGDERIGQGRENAKNYLRENTRISLEIEDKIRAAHGLDFHMPDPEGRDEDGALTED
;
A
#
# COMPACT_ATOMS: atom_id res chain seq x y z
N MET A 1 47.02 -36.41 22.45
CA MET A 1 46.31 -35.94 23.66
C MET A 1 45.97 -34.45 23.59
N ALA A 2 46.90 -33.55 23.23
CA ALA A 2 46.65 -32.10 23.18
C ALA A 2 45.53 -31.64 22.21
N THR A 3 45.30 -32.34 21.09
CA THR A 3 44.24 -32.01 20.12
C THR A 3 42.83 -32.40 20.59
N ALA A 4 42.71 -33.44 21.42
CA ALA A 4 41.43 -33.87 21.99
C ALA A 4 40.95 -32.93 23.12
N ASP A 5 41.88 -32.35 23.90
CA ASP A 5 41.57 -31.35 24.93
C ASP A 5 41.13 -30.00 24.34
N LEU A 6 41.72 -29.57 23.21
CA LEU A 6 41.32 -28.35 22.51
C LEU A 6 39.89 -28.45 21.93
N LEU A 7 39.55 -29.59 21.32
CA LEU A 7 38.19 -29.86 20.81
C LEU A 7 37.15 -29.91 21.95
N ASN A 8 37.51 -30.43 23.12
CA ASN A 8 36.65 -30.45 24.30
C ASN A 8 36.50 -29.08 24.97
N MET A 9 37.53 -28.23 24.94
CA MET A 9 37.45 -26.86 25.45
C MET A 9 36.55 -25.98 24.58
N ASP A 10 36.63 -26.12 23.25
CA ASP A 10 35.77 -25.36 22.33
C ASP A 10 34.30 -25.80 22.40
N SER A 11 34.03 -27.11 22.54
CA SER A 11 32.66 -27.62 22.72
C SER A 11 32.04 -27.15 24.04
N LYS A 12 32.80 -27.17 25.13
CA LYS A 12 32.37 -26.68 26.45
C LYS A 12 32.13 -25.17 26.46
N ARG A 13 33.01 -24.40 25.81
CA ARG A 13 32.87 -22.94 25.67
C ARG A 13 31.66 -22.55 24.82
N ASN A 14 31.31 -23.34 23.81
CA ASN A 14 30.08 -23.16 23.04
C ASN A 14 28.83 -23.51 23.85
N ALA A 15 28.87 -24.56 24.67
CA ALA A 15 27.76 -24.90 25.56
C ALA A 15 27.50 -23.82 26.63
N ASP A 16 28.56 -23.26 27.22
CA ASP A 16 28.45 -22.16 28.19
C ASP A 16 27.90 -20.88 27.54
N ARG A 17 28.34 -20.56 26.31
CA ARG A 17 27.78 -19.45 25.52
C ARG A 17 26.31 -19.65 25.19
N GLN A 18 25.92 -20.86 24.81
CA GLN A 18 24.52 -21.19 24.49
C GLN A 18 23.65 -21.07 25.74
N LYS A 19 24.11 -21.58 26.88
CA LYS A 19 23.39 -21.48 28.16
C LYS A 19 23.23 -20.03 28.63
N ALA A 20 24.27 -19.20 28.48
CA ALA A 20 24.20 -17.78 28.79
C ALA A 20 23.22 -17.05 27.85
N LEU A 21 23.23 -17.39 26.55
CA LEU A 21 22.30 -16.86 25.57
C LEU A 21 20.85 -17.25 25.92
N ASP A 22 20.57 -18.52 26.21
CA ASP A 22 19.23 -19.00 26.55
C ASP A 22 18.70 -18.36 27.83
N SER A 23 19.57 -18.15 28.83
CA SER A 23 19.21 -17.42 30.05
C SER A 23 18.88 -15.95 29.76
N ALA A 24 19.64 -15.28 28.89
CA ALA A 24 19.37 -13.91 28.48
C ALA A 24 18.05 -13.81 27.70
N LEU A 25 17.80 -14.73 26.75
CA LEU A 25 16.56 -14.80 25.99
C LEU A 25 15.35 -15.00 26.92
N ALA A 26 15.42 -15.95 27.85
CA ALA A 26 14.36 -16.20 28.83
C ALA A 26 14.13 -14.99 29.76
N GLN A 27 15.19 -14.26 30.13
CA GLN A 27 15.06 -13.05 30.93
C GLN A 27 14.35 -11.93 30.14
N ILE A 28 14.70 -11.75 28.86
CA ILE A 28 14.07 -10.78 27.98
C ILE A 28 12.58 -11.12 27.81
N GLU A 29 12.23 -12.39 27.54
CA GLU A 29 10.82 -12.79 27.41
C GLU A 29 10.01 -12.62 28.70
N ARG A 30 10.61 -12.87 29.88
CA ARG A 30 9.94 -12.62 31.17
C ARG A 30 9.70 -11.15 31.43
N GLN A 31 10.64 -10.28 31.04
CA GLN A 31 10.53 -8.84 31.28
C GLN A 31 9.63 -8.13 30.27
N PHE A 32 9.66 -8.54 29.01
CA PHE A 32 9.03 -7.82 27.89
C PHE A 32 7.92 -8.61 27.17
N GLY A 33 7.62 -9.82 27.64
CA GLY A 33 6.59 -10.69 27.08
C GLY A 33 7.10 -11.67 26.04
N LYS A 34 6.29 -12.71 25.76
CA LYS A 34 6.56 -13.70 24.71
C LYS A 34 6.67 -13.00 23.35
N GLY A 35 7.67 -13.37 22.54
CA GLY A 35 7.91 -12.77 21.21
C GLY A 35 8.66 -11.44 21.22
N SER A 36 9.13 -10.96 22.38
CA SER A 36 9.99 -9.77 22.48
C SER A 36 11.39 -9.99 21.86
N ILE A 37 11.83 -11.24 21.74
CA ILE A 37 13.05 -11.64 21.04
C ILE A 37 12.85 -13.02 20.41
N MET A 38 13.25 -13.18 19.15
CA MET A 38 13.11 -14.44 18.43
C MET A 38 14.18 -14.59 17.34
N LYS A 39 14.54 -15.84 17.02
CA LYS A 39 15.47 -16.13 15.92
C LYS A 39 14.77 -15.87 14.59
N LEU A 40 15.40 -15.08 13.71
CA LEU A 40 14.82 -14.64 12.42
C LEU A 40 14.50 -15.78 11.43
N GLY A 41 15.06 -16.97 11.60
CA GLY A 41 14.79 -18.15 10.76
C GLY A 41 14.06 -19.30 11.46
N GLY A 42 13.49 -19.08 12.65
CA GLY A 42 12.68 -20.10 13.33
C GLY A 42 11.31 -20.28 12.67
N GLU A 43 10.59 -21.36 13.00
CA GLU A 43 9.27 -21.73 12.45
C GLU A 43 8.18 -20.64 12.55
N ASN A 44 8.41 -19.55 13.28
CA ASN A 44 7.50 -18.40 13.42
C ASN A 44 8.06 -17.07 12.86
N ALA A 45 9.21 -17.08 12.18
CA ALA A 45 10.04 -15.88 12.06
C ALA A 45 9.88 -15.09 10.75
N ILE A 46 9.17 -15.62 9.77
CA ILE A 46 8.71 -14.89 8.60
C ILE A 46 7.31 -15.37 8.30
N LYS A 47 6.29 -14.72 8.90
CA LYS A 47 4.97 -14.74 8.27
C LYS A 47 5.12 -13.99 6.96
N ASP A 48 4.63 -14.56 5.86
CA ASP A 48 4.49 -13.83 4.61
C ASP A 48 3.84 -12.48 4.91
N ILE A 49 4.45 -11.41 4.39
CA ILE A 49 3.97 -10.05 4.68
C ILE A 49 2.62 -9.91 4.00
N GLU A 50 1.55 -9.99 4.80
CA GLU A 50 0.20 -9.81 4.32
C GLU A 50 0.06 -8.45 3.62
N SER A 51 -0.65 -8.44 2.49
CA SER A 51 -0.81 -7.25 1.65
C SER A 51 -2.25 -7.03 1.21
N THR A 52 -2.55 -5.77 0.92
CA THR A 52 -3.82 -5.31 0.35
C THR A 52 -3.58 -4.81 -1.06
N SER A 53 -4.39 -5.29 -2.02
CA SER A 53 -4.29 -4.84 -3.41
C SER A 53 -4.47 -3.33 -3.49
N THR A 54 -3.77 -2.71 -4.44
CA THR A 54 -3.90 -1.30 -4.74
C THR A 54 -5.09 -0.98 -5.65
N GLY A 55 -5.79 -2.01 -6.14
CA GLY A 55 -6.76 -1.89 -7.23
C GLY A 55 -6.12 -1.73 -8.61
N SER A 56 -4.79 -1.60 -8.69
CA SER A 56 -4.00 -1.62 -9.92
C SER A 56 -3.15 -2.88 -9.98
N LEU A 57 -3.42 -3.75 -10.95
CA LEU A 57 -2.67 -5.00 -11.12
C LEU A 57 -1.19 -4.73 -11.40
N GLY A 58 -0.90 -3.74 -12.24
CA GLY A 58 0.47 -3.36 -12.54
C GLY A 58 1.21 -2.92 -11.29
N LEU A 59 0.57 -2.09 -10.46
CA LEU A 59 1.17 -1.60 -9.22
C LEU A 59 1.38 -2.72 -8.19
N ASP A 60 0.45 -3.67 -8.07
CA ASP A 60 0.59 -4.85 -7.20
C ASP A 60 1.82 -5.70 -7.60
N ILE A 61 2.01 -5.91 -8.91
CA ILE A 61 3.19 -6.58 -9.47
C ILE A 61 4.48 -5.78 -9.20
N ALA A 62 4.43 -4.45 -9.34
CA ALA A 62 5.56 -3.59 -9.07
C ALA A 62 5.94 -3.53 -7.58
N LEU A 63 4.97 -3.73 -6.69
CA LEU A 63 5.20 -3.82 -5.24
C LEU A 63 5.83 -5.15 -4.84
N GLY A 64 5.69 -6.20 -5.65
CA GLY A 64 6.38 -7.48 -5.53
C GLY A 64 5.81 -8.44 -4.49
N ILE A 65 4.90 -7.97 -3.64
CA ILE A 65 4.16 -8.80 -2.67
C ILE A 65 2.65 -8.79 -2.94
N GLY A 66 2.25 -8.37 -4.15
CA GLY A 66 0.84 -8.34 -4.57
C GLY A 66 0.00 -7.19 -4.00
N GLY A 67 0.63 -6.19 -3.36
CA GLY A 67 -0.09 -5.06 -2.78
C GLY A 67 0.72 -4.24 -1.78
N LEU A 68 0.05 -3.37 -1.04
CA LEU A 68 0.63 -2.60 0.06
C LEU A 68 0.71 -3.47 1.33
N PRO A 69 1.83 -3.45 2.07
CA PRO A 69 2.02 -4.30 3.25
C PRO A 69 1.19 -3.83 4.45
N LYS A 70 0.47 -4.75 5.09
CA LYS A 70 -0.22 -4.52 6.37
C LYS A 70 0.75 -4.31 7.53
N GLY A 71 0.27 -3.66 8.59
CA GLY A 71 1.08 -3.32 9.75
C GLY A 71 2.24 -2.35 9.44
N ARG A 72 2.15 -1.58 8.35
CA ARG A 72 3.20 -0.63 7.91
C ARG A 72 2.62 0.74 7.58
N ILE A 73 3.53 1.72 7.58
CA ILE A 73 3.27 3.08 7.10
C ILE A 73 3.57 3.15 5.60
N ILE A 74 2.66 3.73 4.84
CA ILE A 74 2.76 3.98 3.40
C ILE A 74 2.65 5.49 3.18
N GLU A 75 3.48 6.05 2.29
CA GLU A 75 3.30 7.45 1.83
C GLU A 75 2.99 7.46 0.33
N ILE A 76 1.88 8.09 -0.05
CA ILE A 76 1.49 8.33 -1.43
C ILE A 76 1.57 9.84 -1.67
N TYR A 77 2.48 10.27 -2.54
CA TYR A 77 2.68 11.68 -2.80
C TYR A 77 2.77 11.99 -4.29
N GLY A 78 2.49 13.24 -4.65
CA GLY A 78 2.42 13.65 -6.03
C GLY A 78 1.83 15.04 -6.20
N PRO A 79 1.80 15.57 -7.44
CA PRO A 79 1.13 16.82 -7.76
C PRO A 79 -0.36 16.80 -7.40
N GLU A 80 -1.00 17.96 -7.42
CA GLU A 80 -2.46 18.06 -7.39
C GLU A 80 -3.07 17.31 -8.58
N SER A 81 -4.27 16.76 -8.39
CA SER A 81 -5.00 16.03 -9.43
C SER A 81 -4.23 14.85 -10.07
N SER A 82 -3.19 14.33 -9.39
CA SER A 82 -2.42 13.19 -9.90
C SER A 82 -3.07 11.83 -9.64
N GLY A 83 -4.15 11.78 -8.84
CA GLY A 83 -4.86 10.55 -8.50
C GLY A 83 -4.51 9.96 -7.13
N LYS A 84 -3.85 10.70 -6.23
CA LYS A 84 -3.49 10.24 -4.86
C LYS A 84 -4.70 9.68 -4.11
N THR A 85 -5.74 10.50 -3.92
CA THR A 85 -6.97 10.11 -3.21
C THR A 85 -7.70 9.00 -3.95
N THR A 86 -7.72 9.02 -5.29
CA THR A 86 -8.33 7.93 -6.09
C THR A 86 -7.64 6.58 -5.84
N LEU A 87 -6.30 6.53 -5.91
CA LEU A 87 -5.54 5.31 -5.61
C LEU A 87 -5.82 4.82 -4.19
N THR A 88 -5.85 5.74 -3.23
CA THR A 88 -6.12 5.38 -1.84
C THR A 88 -7.55 4.85 -1.63
N LEU A 89 -8.55 5.42 -2.31
CA LEU A 89 -9.93 4.91 -2.26
C LEU A 89 -10.06 3.52 -2.88
N HIS A 90 -9.27 3.18 -3.91
CA HIS A 90 -9.19 1.80 -4.40
C HIS A 90 -8.60 0.86 -3.36
N VAL A 91 -7.52 1.25 -2.66
CA VAL A 91 -6.96 0.45 -1.56
C VAL A 91 -8.01 0.22 -0.45
N VAL A 92 -8.78 1.25 -0.11
CA VAL A 92 -9.88 1.15 0.86
C VAL A 92 -10.94 0.16 0.38
N ALA A 93 -11.38 0.26 -0.87
CA ALA A 93 -12.36 -0.66 -1.45
C ALA A 93 -11.84 -2.12 -1.44
N GLU A 94 -10.57 -2.34 -1.79
CA GLU A 94 -9.95 -3.67 -1.77
C GLU A 94 -9.80 -4.24 -0.35
N GLU A 95 -9.54 -3.41 0.67
CA GLU A 95 -9.50 -3.87 2.07
C GLU A 95 -10.90 -4.22 2.58
N GLN A 96 -11.91 -3.39 2.27
CA GLN A 96 -13.30 -3.64 2.66
C GLN A 96 -13.85 -4.92 2.03
N LYS A 97 -13.49 -5.23 0.78
CA LYS A 97 -13.85 -6.51 0.13
C LYS A 97 -13.33 -7.73 0.89
N LYS A 98 -12.23 -7.60 1.62
CA LYS A 98 -11.67 -8.65 2.49
C LYS A 98 -12.32 -8.69 3.89
N GLY A 99 -13.35 -7.87 4.12
CA GLY A 99 -13.99 -7.71 5.43
C GLY A 99 -13.20 -6.81 6.40
N GLY A 100 -12.17 -6.11 5.92
CA GLY A 100 -11.36 -5.21 6.74
C GLY A 100 -12.07 -3.90 7.06
N VAL A 101 -11.90 -3.41 8.30
CA VAL A 101 -12.47 -2.12 8.72
C VAL A 101 -11.52 -1.00 8.31
N CYS A 102 -12.06 0.03 7.64
CA CYS A 102 -11.29 1.16 7.14
C CYS A 102 -11.71 2.47 7.81
N ALA A 103 -10.74 3.36 8.02
CA ALA A 103 -10.96 4.70 8.48
C ALA A 103 -10.27 5.74 7.59
N PHE A 104 -10.92 6.89 7.44
CA PHE A 104 -10.45 8.01 6.64
C PHE A 104 -10.42 9.28 7.49
N VAL A 105 -9.21 9.80 7.74
CA VAL A 105 -8.95 11.06 8.42
C VAL A 105 -8.78 12.13 7.34
N ASP A 106 -9.87 12.83 7.03
CA ASP A 106 -9.96 13.86 6.00
C ASP A 106 -9.64 15.23 6.60
N ALA A 107 -8.34 15.53 6.69
CA ALA A 107 -7.84 16.85 7.07
C ALA A 107 -7.94 17.89 5.94
N GLU A 108 -8.07 17.46 4.67
CA GLU A 108 -8.31 18.38 3.54
C GLU A 108 -9.79 18.78 3.39
N HIS A 109 -10.71 18.12 4.10
CA HIS A 109 -12.17 18.31 3.98
C HIS A 109 -12.68 18.21 2.53
N ALA A 110 -12.06 17.33 1.74
CA ALA A 110 -12.22 17.27 0.29
C ALA A 110 -12.69 15.90 -0.23
N LEU A 111 -13.00 14.96 0.66
CA LEU A 111 -13.49 13.64 0.26
C LEU A 111 -14.91 13.75 -0.34
N ASP A 112 -15.08 13.31 -1.59
CA ASP A 112 -16.39 13.16 -2.23
C ASP A 112 -16.96 11.76 -1.98
N PRO A 113 -18.04 11.62 -1.18
CA PRO A 113 -18.65 10.32 -0.91
C PRO A 113 -19.23 9.67 -2.17
N GLN A 114 -19.82 10.45 -3.09
CA GLN A 114 -20.42 9.89 -4.31
C GLN A 114 -19.36 9.26 -5.20
N TYR A 115 -18.21 9.94 -5.34
CA TYR A 115 -17.08 9.39 -6.06
C TYR A 115 -16.52 8.15 -5.37
N ALA A 116 -16.30 8.18 -4.05
CA ALA A 116 -15.84 7.01 -3.30
C ALA A 116 -16.75 5.77 -3.48
N ARG A 117 -18.07 5.97 -3.44
CA ARG A 117 -19.04 4.88 -3.71
C ARG A 117 -18.89 4.29 -5.11
N LYS A 118 -18.67 5.12 -6.14
CA LYS A 118 -18.43 4.66 -7.52
C LYS A 118 -17.13 3.83 -7.64
N LEU A 119 -16.13 4.12 -6.81
CA LEU A 119 -14.89 3.34 -6.74
C LEU A 119 -15.02 2.02 -5.97
N GLY A 120 -16.22 1.70 -5.46
CA GLY A 120 -16.49 0.46 -4.74
C GLY A 120 -16.25 0.54 -3.23
N VAL A 121 -16.08 1.76 -2.68
CA VAL A 121 -15.99 1.95 -1.22
C VAL A 121 -17.37 1.76 -0.60
N ASN A 122 -17.46 0.89 0.40
CA ASN A 122 -18.63 0.77 1.25
C ASN A 122 -18.66 1.94 2.24
N LEU A 123 -19.46 2.96 1.92
CA LEU A 123 -19.57 4.17 2.75
C LEU A 123 -20.26 3.92 4.08
N ASP A 124 -21.12 2.91 4.18
CA ASP A 124 -21.91 2.68 5.39
C ASP A 124 -21.03 2.14 6.53
N GLU A 125 -19.92 1.48 6.18
CA GLU A 125 -18.92 0.91 7.09
C GLU A 125 -17.62 1.72 7.15
N LEU A 126 -17.48 2.80 6.36
CA LEU A 126 -16.27 3.62 6.36
C LEU A 126 -16.30 4.61 7.52
N LEU A 127 -15.35 4.48 8.45
CA LEU A 127 -15.17 5.46 9.52
C LEU A 127 -14.58 6.74 8.95
N ILE A 128 -15.20 7.90 9.19
CA ILE A 128 -14.69 9.20 8.76
C ILE A 128 -14.41 10.10 9.95
N SER A 129 -13.30 10.83 9.89
CA SER A 129 -12.95 11.88 10.85
C SER A 129 -12.49 13.11 10.11
N GLN A 130 -13.03 14.28 10.49
CA GLN A 130 -12.65 15.59 9.97
C GLN A 130 -12.07 16.42 11.13
N PRO A 131 -10.77 16.30 11.40
CA PRO A 131 -10.13 16.93 12.56
C PRO A 131 -9.86 18.42 12.33
N ASP A 132 -9.90 19.20 13.41
CA ASP A 132 -9.59 20.63 13.43
C ASP A 132 -8.07 20.91 13.43
N THR A 133 -7.26 19.99 14.00
CA THR A 133 -5.82 20.19 14.17
C THR A 133 -5.02 18.95 13.78
N GLY A 134 -3.74 19.16 13.40
CA GLY A 134 -2.82 18.07 13.09
C GLY A 134 -2.58 17.12 14.27
N GLU A 135 -2.48 17.65 15.49
CA GLU A 135 -2.37 16.85 16.71
C GLU A 135 -3.58 15.93 16.88
N GLN A 136 -4.80 16.49 16.74
CA GLN A 136 -6.04 15.73 16.88
C GLN A 136 -6.14 14.63 15.82
N ALA A 137 -5.83 14.95 14.56
CA ALA A 137 -5.82 13.98 13.46
C ALA A 137 -4.91 12.77 13.76
N LEU A 138 -3.70 13.04 14.25
CA LEU A 138 -2.70 12.02 14.56
C LEU A 138 -3.07 11.23 15.82
N GLU A 139 -3.72 11.86 16.81
CA GLU A 139 -4.20 11.19 18.02
C GLU A 139 -5.41 10.27 17.74
N ILE A 140 -6.31 10.68 16.85
CA ILE A 140 -7.40 9.85 16.32
C ILE A 140 -6.81 8.65 15.59
N THR A 141 -5.89 8.87 14.65
CA THR A 141 -5.17 7.80 13.93
C THR A 141 -4.56 6.79 14.90
N ASP A 142 -3.85 7.27 15.91
CA ASP A 142 -3.16 6.46 16.90
C ASP A 142 -4.12 5.67 17.82
N THR A 143 -5.30 6.23 18.10
CA THR A 143 -6.37 5.56 18.86
C THR A 143 -7.03 4.46 18.05
N LEU A 144 -7.35 4.73 16.78
CA LEU A 144 -7.89 3.74 15.84
C LEU A 144 -6.93 2.57 15.67
N VAL A 145 -5.65 2.84 15.44
CA VAL A 145 -4.60 1.80 15.32
C VAL A 145 -4.49 0.97 16.62
N ARG A 146 -4.48 1.61 17.79
CA ARG A 146 -4.39 0.89 19.07
C ARG A 146 -5.60 0.03 19.41
N SER A 147 -6.77 0.34 18.86
CA SER A 147 -7.98 -0.45 19.08
C SER A 147 -7.81 -1.89 18.59
N GLY A 148 -6.95 -2.12 17.59
CA GLY A 148 -6.79 -3.40 16.91
C GLY A 148 -7.96 -3.81 16.02
N ALA A 149 -9.03 -2.99 15.96
CA ALA A 149 -10.22 -3.26 15.18
C ALA A 149 -10.12 -2.74 13.73
N VAL A 150 -9.26 -1.75 13.48
CA VAL A 150 -9.11 -1.11 12.16
C VAL A 150 -7.97 -1.75 11.40
N SER A 151 -8.24 -2.14 10.15
CA SER A 151 -7.29 -2.79 9.25
C SER A 151 -6.51 -1.79 8.39
N LEU A 152 -7.13 -0.64 8.06
CA LEU A 152 -6.54 0.43 7.25
C LEU A 152 -6.98 1.81 7.76
N VAL A 153 -6.02 2.71 7.96
CA VAL A 153 -6.28 4.14 8.21
C VAL A 153 -5.64 4.97 7.11
N VAL A 154 -6.41 5.87 6.52
CA VAL A 154 -5.95 6.88 5.56
C VAL A 154 -5.89 8.23 6.24
N VAL A 155 -4.82 8.99 6.02
CA VAL A 155 -4.69 10.39 6.44
C VAL A 155 -4.51 11.26 5.20
N ASP A 156 -5.55 12.03 4.85
CA ASP A 156 -5.60 12.92 3.69
C ASP A 156 -5.74 14.38 4.15
N SER A 157 -4.68 15.19 4.19
CA SER A 157 -3.30 14.89 3.84
C SER A 157 -2.34 15.43 4.88
N VAL A 158 -1.09 14.99 4.83
CA VAL A 158 -0.02 15.50 5.70
C VAL A 158 0.10 17.01 5.57
N ALA A 159 -0.11 17.58 4.37
CA ALA A 159 0.02 19.02 4.18
C ALA A 159 -1.03 19.82 4.97
N ALA A 160 -2.19 19.22 5.27
CA ALA A 160 -3.28 19.80 6.04
C ALA A 160 -3.23 19.50 7.55
N LEU A 161 -2.21 18.77 8.02
CA LEU A 161 -2.00 18.52 9.45
C LEU A 161 -1.41 19.74 10.15
N THR A 162 -2.17 20.84 10.15
CA THR A 162 -1.75 22.13 10.70
C THR A 162 -1.67 22.05 12.23
N PRO A 163 -0.51 22.30 12.85
CA PRO A 163 -0.37 22.28 14.29
C PRO A 163 -1.28 23.31 14.96
N LYS A 164 -1.83 22.98 16.14
CA LYS A 164 -2.70 23.89 16.90
C LYS A 164 -2.10 25.29 17.09
N SER A 165 -0.80 25.36 17.41
CA SER A 165 -0.11 26.64 17.60
C SER A 165 -0.01 27.49 16.33
N GLU A 166 -0.07 26.86 15.16
CA GLU A 166 -0.07 27.57 13.87
C GLU A 166 -1.47 28.05 13.50
N LEU A 167 -2.51 27.30 13.86
CA LEU A 167 -3.91 27.70 13.66
C LEU A 167 -4.35 28.85 14.58
N GLU A 168 -3.86 28.87 15.82
CA GLU A 168 -4.17 29.93 16.80
C GLU A 168 -3.29 31.19 16.62
N GLY A 169 -2.23 31.10 15.81
CA GLY A 169 -1.34 32.22 15.51
C GLY A 169 -1.88 33.16 14.43
N ASP A 170 -1.31 34.36 14.34
CA ASP A 170 -1.69 35.32 13.32
C ASP A 170 -1.03 34.98 11.96
N MET A 171 -1.70 35.36 10.86
CA MET A 171 -1.12 35.20 9.52
C MET A 171 0.20 35.98 9.40
N GLY A 172 1.31 35.26 9.23
CA GLY A 172 2.65 35.84 9.14
C GLY A 172 3.55 35.52 10.34
N ASP A 173 3.00 34.91 11.39
CA ASP A 173 3.78 34.41 12.51
C ASP A 173 4.75 33.30 12.07
N SER A 174 5.97 33.34 12.61
CA SER A 174 7.00 32.38 12.25
C SER A 174 6.83 31.06 12.99
N SER A 175 6.26 30.05 12.34
CA SER A 175 6.10 28.67 12.86
C SER A 175 7.15 27.71 12.29
N VAL A 176 8.43 28.07 12.34
CA VAL A 176 9.50 27.30 11.69
C VAL A 176 9.62 25.89 12.28
N GLY A 177 9.31 24.89 11.46
CA GLY A 177 9.56 23.48 11.76
C GLY A 177 8.58 22.83 12.75
N VAL A 178 7.51 23.52 13.17
CA VAL A 178 6.50 22.96 14.09
C VAL A 178 5.88 21.70 13.50
N HIS A 179 5.45 21.76 12.24
CA HIS A 179 4.89 20.64 11.50
C HIS A 179 5.85 19.44 11.44
N ALA A 180 7.14 19.66 11.15
CA ALA A 180 8.13 18.58 11.08
C ALA A 180 8.37 17.89 12.44
N ARG A 181 8.31 18.65 13.54
CA ARG A 181 8.41 18.10 14.91
C ARG A 181 7.18 17.26 15.26
N LEU A 182 5.99 17.76 14.96
CA LEU A 182 4.72 17.04 15.14
C LEU A 182 4.78 15.67 14.44
N MET A 183 5.13 15.65 13.15
CA MET A 183 5.26 14.41 12.39
C MET A 183 6.33 13.48 12.97
N SER A 184 7.47 14.01 13.41
CA SER A 184 8.54 13.20 14.01
C SER A 184 8.09 12.53 15.31
N GLN A 185 7.34 13.23 16.15
CA GLN A 185 6.77 12.69 17.38
C GLN A 185 5.70 11.63 17.08
N ALA A 186 4.79 11.94 16.15
CA ALA A 186 3.71 11.05 15.77
C ALA A 186 4.23 9.73 15.19
N MET A 187 5.19 9.79 14.25
CA MET A 187 5.78 8.57 13.67
C MET A 187 6.44 7.68 14.72
N ARG A 188 7.09 8.27 15.72
CA ARG A 188 7.71 7.53 16.83
C ARG A 188 6.67 6.78 17.67
N LYS A 189 5.50 7.38 17.91
CA LYS A 189 4.40 6.79 18.68
C LYS A 189 3.63 5.72 17.88
N LEU A 190 3.33 6.04 16.62
CA LEU A 190 2.50 5.22 15.73
C LEU A 190 3.20 3.92 15.32
N THR A 191 4.49 3.95 14.98
CA THR A 191 5.19 2.80 14.36
C THR A 191 5.04 1.50 15.17
N GLY A 192 5.20 1.58 16.49
CA GLY A 192 5.06 0.40 17.36
C GLY A 192 3.61 -0.11 17.42
N SER A 193 2.63 0.79 17.47
CA SER A 193 1.20 0.43 17.51
C SER A 193 0.74 -0.18 16.18
N ILE A 194 1.17 0.39 15.06
CA ILE A 194 0.88 -0.07 13.70
C ILE A 194 1.39 -1.51 13.51
N SER A 195 2.64 -1.79 13.91
CA SER A 195 3.20 -3.13 13.78
C SER A 195 2.49 -4.18 14.64
N ARG A 196 1.96 -3.81 15.82
CA ARG A 196 1.27 -4.74 16.72
C ARG A 196 -0.18 -5.03 16.33
N SER A 197 -0.86 -4.02 15.77
CA SER A 197 -2.27 -4.13 15.34
C SER A 197 -2.43 -4.72 13.95
N ASN A 198 -1.33 -4.88 13.19
CA ASN A 198 -1.36 -5.20 11.76
C ASN A 198 -2.17 -4.19 10.91
N CYS A 199 -2.47 -3.00 11.45
CA CYS A 199 -3.16 -1.94 10.73
C CYS A 199 -2.23 -1.30 9.71
N MET A 200 -2.65 -1.18 8.45
CA MET A 200 -1.97 -0.35 7.46
C MET A 200 -2.29 1.12 7.70
N VAL A 201 -1.30 2.02 7.60
CA VAL A 201 -1.55 3.47 7.67
C VAL A 201 -1.00 4.15 6.42
N VAL A 202 -1.88 4.77 5.63
CA VAL A 202 -1.56 5.47 4.39
C VAL A 202 -1.61 6.97 4.62
N PHE A 203 -0.48 7.64 4.43
CA PHE A 203 -0.41 9.10 4.41
C PHE A 203 -0.43 9.59 2.96
N ILE A 204 -1.41 10.42 2.62
CA ILE A 204 -1.39 11.20 1.40
C ILE A 204 -0.56 12.46 1.65
N ASN A 205 0.29 12.84 0.70
CA ASN A 205 1.14 14.01 0.84
C ASN A 205 1.25 14.77 -0.48
N GLN A 206 1.60 16.05 -0.37
CA GLN A 206 1.77 16.94 -1.50
C GLN A 206 3.26 17.20 -1.77
N ILE A 207 3.56 17.55 -3.02
CA ILE A 207 4.90 18.02 -3.40
C ILE A 207 5.04 19.50 -3.04
N ARG A 208 6.22 19.87 -2.54
CA ARG A 208 6.71 21.23 -2.34
C ARG A 208 8.09 21.36 -2.95
N MET A 209 8.52 22.58 -3.26
CA MET A 209 9.87 22.85 -3.76
C MET A 209 10.76 23.38 -2.64
N LYS A 210 11.97 22.85 -2.51
CA LYS A 210 13.01 23.42 -1.65
C LYS A 210 13.69 24.57 -2.38
N ILE A 211 13.63 25.76 -1.77
CA ILE A 211 14.33 26.94 -2.25
C ILE A 211 15.85 26.74 -2.08
N GLY A 212 16.64 27.16 -3.07
CA GLY A 212 18.10 27.17 -3.00
C GLY A 212 18.82 25.87 -3.40
N VAL A 213 18.12 24.89 -3.97
CA VAL A 213 18.75 23.68 -4.52
C VAL A 213 19.28 23.97 -5.92
N MET A 214 20.61 23.99 -6.08
CA MET A 214 21.28 24.22 -7.37
C MET A 214 21.59 22.92 -8.14
N PHE A 215 21.54 21.76 -7.49
CA PHE A 215 21.84 20.45 -8.08
C PHE A 215 20.87 19.37 -7.56
N GLY A 216 20.38 18.50 -8.45
CA GLY A 216 19.40 17.46 -8.14
C GLY A 216 17.94 17.93 -8.23
N SER A 217 17.01 17.11 -7.75
CA SER A 217 15.58 17.47 -7.73
C SER A 217 15.28 18.41 -6.56
N PRO A 218 14.61 19.56 -6.79
CA PRO A 218 14.18 20.46 -5.73
C PRO A 218 12.92 19.95 -5.01
N GLU A 219 12.28 18.89 -5.49
CA GLU A 219 11.02 18.39 -4.92
C GLU A 219 11.22 17.75 -3.54
N THR A 220 10.30 18.07 -2.62
CA THR A 220 10.19 17.46 -1.30
C THR A 220 8.73 17.24 -0.94
N THR A 221 8.47 16.47 0.11
CA THR A 221 7.14 16.32 0.70
C THR A 221 7.03 17.11 2.00
N THR A 222 5.81 17.45 2.40
CA THR A 222 5.49 18.17 3.64
C THR A 222 5.68 17.27 4.87
N GLY A 223 5.81 17.85 6.07
CA GLY A 223 5.97 17.10 7.32
C GLY A 223 7.42 16.73 7.67
N GLY A 224 8.40 17.33 7.01
CA GLY A 224 9.83 17.07 7.25
C GLY A 224 10.29 15.73 6.69
N ASN A 225 11.31 15.13 7.31
CA ASN A 225 11.90 13.87 6.82
C ASN A 225 11.38 12.62 7.55
N ALA A 226 10.65 12.76 8.66
CA ALA A 226 10.26 11.63 9.49
C ALA A 226 9.48 10.58 8.68
N LEU A 227 8.39 10.98 8.02
CA LEU A 227 7.56 10.09 7.22
C LEU A 227 8.40 9.33 6.17
N LYS A 228 9.34 10.02 5.50
CA LYS A 228 10.23 9.38 4.51
C LYS A 228 11.03 8.21 5.09
N PHE A 229 11.47 8.27 6.35
CA PHE A 229 12.23 7.19 7.00
C PHE A 229 11.33 6.07 7.52
N TYR A 230 10.20 6.43 8.12
CA TYR A 230 9.27 5.49 8.73
C TYR A 230 8.44 4.71 7.70
N SER A 231 8.06 5.31 6.58
CA SER A 231 7.32 4.62 5.52
C SER A 231 8.08 3.41 5.00
N SER A 232 7.38 2.28 4.90
CA SER A 232 7.91 1.05 4.27
C SER A 232 7.81 1.12 2.76
N VAL A 233 6.73 1.71 2.25
CA VAL A 233 6.53 1.96 0.82
C VAL A 233 6.31 3.46 0.63
N ARG A 234 6.91 4.02 -0.42
CA ARG A 234 6.64 5.39 -0.88
C ARG A 234 6.32 5.35 -2.36
N LEU A 235 5.19 5.94 -2.74
CA LEU A 235 4.70 6.01 -4.11
C LEU A 235 4.70 7.46 -4.60
N ASP A 236 5.36 7.69 -5.73
CA ASP A 236 5.32 8.96 -6.47
C ASP A 236 4.33 8.80 -7.63
N ILE A 237 3.15 9.41 -7.50
CA ILE A 237 2.06 9.31 -8.47
C ILE A 237 1.92 10.62 -9.26
N ARG A 238 1.92 10.51 -10.60
CA ARG A 238 1.87 11.65 -11.52
C ARG A 238 0.92 11.41 -12.67
N ARG A 239 0.16 12.44 -13.04
CA ARG A 239 -0.49 12.51 -14.35
C ARG A 239 0.57 12.75 -15.41
N ILE A 240 0.64 11.89 -16.42
CA ILE A 240 1.57 11.98 -17.54
C ILE A 240 0.89 12.34 -18.87
N GLY A 241 -0.44 12.19 -18.94
CA GLY A 241 -1.21 12.46 -20.14
C GLY A 241 -2.70 12.60 -19.87
N SER A 242 -3.46 12.84 -20.94
CA SER A 242 -4.92 12.89 -20.91
C SER A 242 -5.47 11.84 -21.86
N ILE A 243 -6.53 11.16 -21.46
CA ILE A 243 -7.27 10.20 -22.28
C ILE A 243 -8.45 10.96 -22.87
N LYS A 244 -8.59 10.89 -24.19
CA LYS A 244 -9.65 11.60 -24.92
C LYS A 244 -10.55 10.60 -25.62
N ASP A 245 -11.86 10.83 -25.52
CA ASP A 245 -12.83 10.29 -26.46
C ASP A 245 -13.27 11.44 -27.37
N ARG A 246 -12.86 11.39 -28.63
CA ARG A 246 -12.99 12.49 -29.60
C ARG A 246 -12.38 13.79 -29.03
N ASP A 247 -13.22 14.76 -28.69
CA ASP A 247 -12.82 16.07 -28.16
C ASP A 247 -12.91 16.16 -26.63
N GLU A 248 -13.55 15.20 -25.97
CA GLU A 248 -13.76 15.22 -24.52
C GLU A 248 -12.62 14.50 -23.78
N VAL A 249 -12.15 15.09 -22.68
CA VAL A 249 -11.17 14.44 -21.79
C VAL A 249 -11.93 13.56 -20.80
N VAL A 250 -11.80 12.25 -20.98
CA VAL A 250 -12.52 11.23 -20.20
C VAL A 250 -11.68 10.61 -19.07
N GLY A 251 -10.39 10.93 -19.01
CA GLY A 251 -9.51 10.40 -17.99
C GLY A 251 -8.07 10.91 -18.06
N ASN A 252 -7.26 10.41 -17.15
CA ASN A 252 -5.84 10.72 -17.02
C ASN A 252 -5.01 9.46 -17.24
N GLN A 253 -3.96 9.59 -18.06
CA GLN A 253 -2.89 8.59 -18.05
C GLN A 253 -1.99 8.90 -16.85
N THR A 254 -1.79 7.91 -15.99
CA THR A 254 -1.14 8.08 -14.69
C THR A 254 0.07 7.14 -14.59
N ARG A 255 1.17 7.66 -14.05
CA ARG A 255 2.37 6.90 -13.73
C ARG A 255 2.57 6.86 -12.22
N VAL A 256 2.83 5.68 -11.67
CA VAL A 256 3.24 5.51 -10.28
C VAL A 256 4.64 4.91 -10.24
N LYS A 257 5.55 5.55 -9.49
CA LYS A 257 6.90 5.04 -9.22
C LYS A 257 7.03 4.63 -7.76
N VAL A 258 7.51 3.42 -7.52
CA VAL A 258 7.81 2.91 -6.18
C VAL A 258 9.17 3.47 -5.75
N VAL A 259 9.22 4.68 -5.18
CA VAL A 259 10.49 5.34 -4.84
C VAL A 259 11.14 4.79 -3.57
N LYS A 260 10.39 4.05 -2.76
CA LYS A 260 10.90 3.29 -1.62
C LYS A 260 10.08 2.03 -1.45
N ASN A 261 10.75 0.91 -1.18
CA ASN A 261 10.13 -0.36 -0.87
C ASN A 261 11.05 -1.11 0.11
N LYS A 262 10.53 -1.45 1.30
CA LYS A 262 11.24 -2.24 2.34
C LYS A 262 10.86 -3.72 2.32
N VAL A 263 9.93 -4.12 1.46
CA VAL A 263 9.37 -5.49 1.43
C VAL A 263 9.68 -6.21 0.12
N ALA A 264 10.01 -5.47 -0.94
CA ALA A 264 10.53 -6.00 -2.21
C ALA A 264 11.47 -4.97 -2.88
N PRO A 265 12.10 -5.30 -4.03
CA PRO A 265 12.95 -4.35 -4.76
C PRO A 265 12.22 -3.05 -5.14
N PRO A 266 12.80 -1.86 -4.86
CA PRO A 266 12.21 -0.56 -5.20
C PRO A 266 12.44 -0.18 -6.69
N PHE A 267 11.97 1.02 -7.04
CA PHE A 267 12.20 1.75 -8.30
C PHE A 267 11.50 1.23 -9.55
N LYS A 268 10.70 0.18 -9.42
CA LYS A 268 9.73 -0.18 -10.46
C LYS A 268 8.73 0.95 -10.66
N GLN A 269 8.26 1.09 -11.90
CA GLN A 269 7.26 2.07 -12.30
C GLN A 269 6.18 1.39 -13.13
N VAL A 270 4.96 1.91 -13.00
CA VAL A 270 3.78 1.39 -13.68
C VAL A 270 3.01 2.54 -14.26
N GLU A 271 2.33 2.27 -15.37
CA GLU A 271 1.45 3.22 -16.03
C GLU A 271 0.08 2.56 -16.15
N PHE A 272 -0.94 3.31 -15.79
CA PHE A 272 -2.33 2.90 -15.88
C PHE A 272 -3.22 4.12 -16.07
N ASP A 273 -4.46 3.85 -16.45
CA ASP A 273 -5.45 4.87 -16.74
C ASP A 273 -6.36 5.08 -15.54
N ILE A 274 -6.61 6.35 -15.20
CA ILE A 274 -7.64 6.76 -14.25
C ILE A 274 -8.76 7.43 -15.03
N MET A 275 -9.89 6.75 -15.17
CA MET A 275 -11.08 7.22 -15.87
C MET A 275 -11.95 8.05 -14.92
N TYR A 276 -12.48 9.19 -15.38
CA TYR A 276 -13.32 10.04 -14.54
C TYR A 276 -14.63 9.32 -14.20
N GLY A 277 -14.95 9.26 -12.90
CA GLY A 277 -16.16 8.58 -12.40
C GLY A 277 -16.07 7.06 -12.29
N GLU A 278 -15.02 6.42 -12.83
CA GLU A 278 -14.80 4.96 -12.71
C GLU A 278 -13.54 4.60 -11.92
N GLY A 279 -12.53 5.48 -11.88
CA GLY A 279 -11.26 5.24 -11.21
C GLY A 279 -10.24 4.49 -12.06
N ILE A 280 -9.41 3.66 -11.43
CA ILE A 280 -8.35 2.89 -12.09
C ILE A 280 -8.97 1.87 -13.04
N SER A 281 -8.59 1.93 -14.31
CA SER A 281 -9.07 1.02 -15.35
C SER A 281 -8.34 -0.32 -15.32
N LYS A 282 -8.78 -1.22 -14.43
CA LYS A 282 -8.26 -2.60 -14.32
C LYS A 282 -8.26 -3.37 -15.64
N MET A 283 -9.33 -3.25 -16.44
CA MET A 283 -9.43 -3.91 -17.75
C MET A 283 -8.37 -3.41 -18.74
N GLY A 284 -8.03 -2.12 -18.67
CA GLY A 284 -6.95 -1.55 -19.48
C GLY A 284 -5.59 -2.14 -19.10
N GLU A 285 -5.32 -2.25 -17.80
CA GLU A 285 -4.09 -2.88 -17.31
C GLU A 285 -4.00 -4.35 -17.68
N LEU A 286 -5.09 -5.12 -17.58
CA LEU A 286 -5.11 -6.53 -17.97
C LEU A 286 -4.72 -6.72 -19.44
N LEU A 287 -5.22 -5.86 -20.34
CA LEU A 287 -4.83 -5.91 -21.75
C LEU A 287 -3.36 -5.55 -21.95
N ASP A 288 -2.92 -4.44 -21.38
CA ASP A 288 -1.56 -3.93 -21.61
C ASP A 288 -0.50 -4.87 -21.01
N LEU A 289 -0.76 -5.40 -19.80
CA LEU A 289 0.08 -6.41 -19.16
C LEU A 289 -0.03 -7.78 -19.84
N GLY A 290 -1.23 -8.18 -20.26
CA GLY A 290 -1.47 -9.44 -20.97
C GLY A 290 -0.71 -9.49 -22.29
N VAL A 291 -0.70 -8.38 -23.05
CA VAL A 291 0.11 -8.26 -24.28
C VAL A 291 1.59 -8.32 -23.97
N LYS A 292 2.04 -7.62 -22.93
CA LYS A 292 3.45 -7.62 -22.53
C LYS A 292 3.92 -9.00 -22.05
N ALA A 293 3.06 -9.76 -21.40
CA ALA A 293 3.33 -11.10 -20.88
C ALA A 293 3.15 -12.21 -21.95
N GLY A 294 2.66 -11.88 -23.14
CA GLY A 294 2.35 -12.87 -24.19
C GLY A 294 1.12 -13.72 -23.89
N VAL A 295 0.27 -13.28 -22.96
CA VAL A 295 -1.02 -13.93 -22.62
C VAL A 295 -2.12 -13.49 -23.58
N VAL A 296 -2.06 -12.23 -24.05
CA VAL A 296 -3.00 -11.64 -25.02
C VAL A 296 -2.23 -11.32 -26.30
N ASP A 297 -2.72 -11.79 -27.44
CA ASP A 297 -2.10 -11.51 -28.73
C ASP A 297 -2.64 -10.22 -29.33
N LYS A 298 -1.73 -9.39 -29.86
CA LYS A 298 -2.06 -8.16 -30.59
C LYS A 298 -1.58 -8.21 -32.03
N SER A 299 -2.53 -8.34 -32.96
CA SER A 299 -2.29 -8.32 -34.41
C SER A 299 -2.83 -7.05 -35.03
N GLY A 300 -1.96 -6.04 -35.19
CA GLY A 300 -2.34 -4.71 -35.65
C GLY A 300 -3.28 -4.02 -34.63
N ALA A 301 -4.52 -3.78 -35.03
CA ALA A 301 -5.56 -3.22 -34.16
C ALA A 301 -6.36 -4.29 -33.39
N TRP A 302 -6.21 -5.58 -33.72
CA TRP A 302 -6.98 -6.65 -33.11
C TRP A 302 -6.29 -7.23 -31.88
N TYR A 303 -7.07 -7.47 -30.83
CA TYR A 303 -6.68 -8.21 -29.64
C TYR A 303 -7.34 -9.59 -29.67
N SER A 304 -6.59 -10.63 -29.29
CA SER A 304 -7.05 -12.02 -29.22
C SER A 304 -6.56 -12.70 -27.94
N TYR A 305 -7.31 -13.65 -27.43
CA TYR A 305 -6.94 -14.48 -26.29
C TYR A 305 -7.12 -15.95 -26.69
N GLY A 306 -6.02 -16.70 -26.79
CA GLY A 306 -6.03 -18.00 -27.46
C GLY A 306 -6.52 -17.86 -28.90
N ASP A 307 -7.50 -18.68 -29.28
CA ASP A 307 -8.12 -18.64 -30.61
C ASP A 307 -9.27 -17.62 -30.73
N GLU A 308 -9.66 -16.97 -29.63
CA GLU A 308 -10.81 -16.07 -29.60
C GLU A 308 -10.41 -14.61 -29.82
N ARG A 309 -11.11 -13.92 -30.72
CA ARG A 309 -10.92 -12.48 -30.97
C ARG A 309 -11.73 -11.67 -29.95
N ILE A 310 -11.02 -11.04 -29.01
CA ILE A 310 -11.64 -10.28 -27.91
C ILE A 310 -12.02 -8.85 -28.30
N GLY A 311 -11.43 -8.27 -29.37
CA GLY A 311 -11.90 -6.99 -29.88
C GLY A 311 -10.96 -6.27 -30.85
N GLN A 312 -11.53 -5.37 -31.66
CA GLN A 312 -10.77 -4.44 -32.50
C GLN A 312 -10.60 -3.10 -31.79
N GLY A 313 -9.37 -2.75 -31.45
CA GLY A 313 -9.05 -1.56 -30.66
C GLY A 313 -9.17 -1.79 -29.15
N ARG A 314 -8.45 -0.98 -28.38
CA ARG A 314 -8.30 -1.13 -26.92
C ARG A 314 -9.62 -1.00 -26.17
N GLU A 315 -10.47 -0.04 -26.54
CA GLU A 315 -11.75 0.17 -25.84
C GLU A 315 -12.75 -0.98 -26.07
N ASN A 316 -12.83 -1.53 -27.28
CA ASN A 316 -13.71 -2.68 -27.52
C ASN A 316 -13.23 -3.92 -26.76
N ALA A 317 -11.91 -4.15 -26.71
CA ALA A 317 -11.35 -5.24 -25.92
C ALA A 317 -11.60 -5.05 -24.40
N LYS A 318 -11.54 -3.82 -23.88
CA LYS A 318 -11.91 -3.53 -22.47
C LYS A 318 -13.37 -3.85 -22.20
N ASN A 319 -14.28 -3.49 -23.11
CA ASN A 319 -15.70 -3.78 -22.97
C ASN A 319 -15.96 -5.28 -22.99
N TYR A 320 -15.32 -6.02 -23.90
CA TYR A 320 -15.40 -7.48 -23.93
C TYR A 320 -14.94 -8.11 -22.61
N LEU A 321 -13.80 -7.69 -22.04
CA LEU A 321 -13.33 -8.23 -20.75
C LEU A 321 -14.28 -7.90 -19.59
N ARG A 322 -14.91 -6.72 -19.63
CA ARG A 322 -15.91 -6.33 -18.62
C ARG A 322 -17.15 -7.22 -18.68
N GLU A 323 -17.60 -7.56 -19.88
CA GLU A 323 -18.75 -8.45 -20.12
C GLU A 323 -18.42 -9.93 -19.86
N ASN A 324 -17.15 -10.32 -20.00
CA ASN A 324 -16.67 -11.70 -19.87
C ASN A 324 -15.74 -11.87 -18.66
N THR A 325 -16.30 -11.75 -17.45
CA THR A 325 -15.53 -11.78 -16.19
C THR A 325 -14.66 -13.01 -16.05
N ARG A 326 -15.12 -14.19 -16.48
CA ARG A 326 -14.34 -15.44 -16.43
C ARG A 326 -13.02 -15.33 -17.18
N ILE A 327 -13.04 -14.78 -18.40
CA ILE A 327 -11.83 -14.58 -19.21
C ILE A 327 -10.93 -13.53 -18.57
N SER A 328 -11.52 -12.46 -18.02
CA SER A 328 -10.73 -11.42 -17.33
C SER A 328 -9.95 -11.97 -16.13
N LEU A 329 -10.55 -12.87 -15.35
CA LEU A 329 -9.92 -13.53 -14.20
C LEU A 329 -8.84 -14.51 -14.66
N GLU A 330 -9.10 -15.30 -15.69
CA GLU A 330 -8.11 -16.24 -16.23
C GLU A 330 -6.86 -15.51 -16.76
N ILE A 331 -7.05 -14.38 -17.46
CA ILE A 331 -5.96 -13.52 -17.91
C ILE A 331 -5.21 -12.93 -16.71
N GLU A 332 -5.92 -12.44 -15.70
CA GLU A 332 -5.32 -11.89 -14.49
C GLU A 332 -4.41 -12.91 -13.79
N ASP A 333 -4.89 -14.13 -13.60
CA ASP A 333 -4.15 -15.20 -12.94
C ASP A 333 -2.90 -15.59 -13.72
N LYS A 334 -3.00 -15.73 -15.05
CA LYS A 334 -1.83 -16.00 -15.90
C LYS A 334 -0.80 -14.89 -15.81
N ILE A 335 -1.24 -13.62 -15.77
CA ILE A 335 -0.34 -12.47 -15.60
C ILE A 335 0.33 -12.51 -14.22
N ARG A 336 -0.43 -12.78 -13.16
CA ARG A 336 0.09 -12.85 -11.78
C ARG A 336 1.08 -14.00 -11.61
N ALA A 337 0.75 -15.18 -12.12
CA ALA A 337 1.63 -16.36 -12.10
C ALA A 337 2.95 -16.11 -12.83
N ALA A 338 2.91 -15.44 -13.99
CA ALA A 338 4.12 -15.04 -14.72
C ALA A 338 5.04 -14.10 -13.92
N HIS A 339 4.54 -13.47 -12.86
CA HIS A 339 5.28 -12.57 -11.99
C HIS A 339 5.50 -13.12 -10.57
N GLY A 340 5.19 -14.40 -10.32
CA GLY A 340 5.38 -15.06 -9.03
C GLY A 340 4.42 -14.59 -7.93
N LEU A 341 3.22 -14.16 -8.30
CA LEU A 341 2.15 -13.71 -7.40
C LEU A 341 0.95 -14.67 -7.47
N ASP A 342 1.14 -15.96 -7.21
CA ASP A 342 0.04 -16.93 -7.24
C ASP A 342 -0.96 -16.63 -6.13
N PHE A 343 -2.24 -16.42 -6.51
CA PHE A 343 -3.38 -16.46 -5.60
C PHE A 343 -4.18 -17.72 -5.89
N HIS A 344 -4.64 -18.41 -4.85
CA HIS A 344 -5.72 -19.38 -4.99
C HIS A 344 -7.00 -18.60 -5.37
N MET A 345 -7.59 -18.92 -6.53
CA MET A 345 -8.94 -18.43 -6.86
C MET A 345 -9.89 -18.81 -5.71
N PRO A 346 -10.80 -17.91 -5.27
CA PRO A 346 -11.99 -18.36 -4.58
C PRO A 346 -12.75 -19.28 -5.54
N ASP A 347 -12.90 -20.54 -5.15
CA ASP A 347 -13.66 -21.51 -5.95
C ASP A 347 -15.07 -20.96 -6.22
N PRO A 348 -15.52 -20.82 -7.48
CA PRO A 348 -16.88 -20.39 -7.78
C PRO A 348 -17.96 -21.31 -7.18
N GLU A 349 -17.59 -22.51 -6.71
CA GLU A 349 -18.47 -23.44 -5.98
C GLU A 349 -18.27 -23.45 -4.46
N GLY A 350 -17.40 -22.60 -3.91
CA GLY A 350 -17.17 -22.49 -2.46
C GLY A 350 -16.55 -23.73 -1.81
N ARG A 351 -15.80 -24.56 -2.55
CA ARG A 351 -15.11 -25.71 -1.97
C ARG A 351 -13.70 -25.31 -1.55
N ASP A 352 -13.40 -25.51 -0.28
CA ASP A 352 -12.03 -25.44 0.23
C ASP A 352 -11.19 -26.63 -0.31
N GLU A 353 -9.86 -26.48 -0.23
CA GLU A 353 -8.84 -27.41 -0.78
C GLU A 353 -8.95 -28.88 -0.34
N ASP A 354 -9.78 -29.18 0.68
CA ASP A 354 -10.01 -30.53 1.18
C ASP A 354 -11.30 -31.20 0.66
N GLY A 355 -12.06 -30.56 -0.23
CA GLY A 355 -13.22 -31.18 -0.89
C GLY A 355 -14.35 -31.60 0.06
N ALA A 356 -14.41 -31.02 1.26
CA ALA A 356 -15.52 -31.21 2.17
C ALA A 356 -16.62 -30.17 1.89
N LEU A 357 -17.82 -30.66 1.59
CA LEU A 357 -19.03 -29.84 1.57
C LEU A 357 -19.24 -29.29 2.99
N THR A 358 -19.35 -27.97 3.13
CA THR A 358 -19.88 -27.35 4.34
C THR A 358 -21.37 -27.69 4.40
N GLU A 359 -21.74 -28.57 5.33
CA GLU A 359 -23.13 -28.72 5.76
C GLU A 359 -23.48 -27.57 6.72
N ASP A 360 -24.65 -26.99 6.47
CA ASP A 360 -25.46 -25.98 7.20
C ASP A 360 -25.25 -24.48 6.89
#